data_AF-A0A369QL74-F1
#
_entry.id   AF-A0A369QL74-F1
#
_cell.length_a   1.000
_cell.length_b   1.000
_cell.length_c   1.000
_cell.angle_alpha   90.00
_cell.angle_beta   90.00
_cell.angle_gamma   90.00
#
_symmetry.space_group_name_H-M   'P 1'
#
loop_
_entity.id
_entity.type
_entity.pdbx_description
1 polymer ?
#
loop_
_entity_poly.entity_id
_entity_poly.type
_entity_poly.pdbx_seq_one_letter_code
_entity_poly.pdbx_strand_id
1 'polypeptide(L)'
;METSSISLLACLREVPDFRRAQGRRYPLAETLSMIVMSIMSGYCAYREIGRFLQNNREVLASCLELNRKQVPSYITIRQLLMHVDFKALAQAFRRWVGVPDQGGRWLSIDGKSLKSTVREHDNEQQNFVVLVSAFCQQTGLVEEVERFDNGQQSEISSVRALLSRLQQRGLLLTLDALHCQKKQ
;
A
#
# COMPACT_ATOMS: atom_id res chain seq x y z
N MET A 1 15.99 -21.76 -7.70
CA MET A 1 16.50 -20.39 -7.53
C MET A 1 16.32 -20.06 -6.06
N GLU A 2 17.41 -19.93 -5.31
CA GLU A 2 17.36 -19.53 -3.91
C GLU A 2 16.81 -18.10 -3.85
N THR A 3 15.53 -17.97 -3.49
CA THR A 3 14.99 -16.68 -3.07
C THR A 3 15.70 -16.32 -1.77
N SER A 4 16.72 -15.47 -1.84
CA SER A 4 17.18 -14.75 -0.66
C SER A 4 15.97 -14.00 -0.10
N SER A 5 15.33 -14.57 0.93
CA SER A 5 14.09 -14.05 1.47
C SER A 5 14.41 -12.76 2.21
N ILE A 6 14.21 -11.62 1.54
CA ILE A 6 14.31 -10.31 2.18
C ILE A 6 13.20 -10.17 3.22
N SER A 7 13.52 -9.63 4.40
CA SER A 7 12.52 -9.44 5.44
C SER A 7 11.64 -8.22 5.16
N LEU A 8 10.37 -8.28 5.57
CA LEU A 8 9.44 -7.14 5.48
C LEU A 8 10.03 -5.89 6.14
N LEU A 9 10.62 -6.07 7.33
CA LEU A 9 11.23 -4.99 8.09
C LEU A 9 12.37 -4.31 7.30
N ALA A 10 13.20 -5.08 6.60
CA ALA A 10 14.27 -4.53 5.77
C ALA A 10 13.72 -3.66 4.65
N CYS A 11 12.69 -4.11 3.93
CA CYS A 11 12.05 -3.30 2.89
C CYS A 11 11.38 -2.06 3.46
N LEU A 12 10.69 -2.17 4.60
CA LEU A 12 9.99 -1.02 5.21
C LEU A 12 10.93 0.07 5.75
N ARG A 13 12.21 -0.24 5.97
CA ARG A 13 13.24 0.78 6.29
C ARG A 13 13.54 1.73 5.14
N GLU A 14 13.17 1.38 3.91
CA GLU A 14 13.32 2.23 2.73
C GLU A 14 12.24 3.32 2.65
N VAL A 15 11.16 3.19 3.43
CA VAL A 15 10.09 4.19 3.50
C VAL A 15 10.60 5.44 4.23
N PRO A 16 10.55 6.64 3.61
CA PRO A 16 11.07 7.85 4.22
C PRO A 16 10.27 8.28 5.45
N ASP A 17 10.97 8.59 6.54
CA ASP A 17 10.33 9.10 7.76
C ASP A 17 10.03 10.60 7.65
N PHE A 18 8.80 10.92 7.27
CA PHE A 18 8.26 12.28 7.15
C PHE A 18 8.19 13.04 8.47
N ARG A 19 8.32 12.36 9.63
CA ARG A 19 8.21 12.98 10.95
C ARG A 19 9.50 13.71 11.30
N ARG A 20 9.37 14.84 12.01
CA ARG A 20 10.51 15.55 12.63
C ARG A 20 11.18 14.69 13.69
N ALA A 21 12.46 14.92 13.96
CA ALA A 21 13.26 14.12 14.92
C ALA A 21 12.59 13.98 16.30
N GLN A 22 11.99 15.05 16.83
CA GLN A 22 11.28 15.03 18.12
C GLN A 22 10.04 14.13 18.12
N GLY A 23 9.45 13.88 16.95
CA GLY A 23 8.27 13.01 16.76
C GLY A 23 8.60 11.53 16.53
N ARG A 24 9.88 11.15 16.45
CA ARG A 24 10.33 9.78 16.15
C ARG A 24 10.48 8.94 17.43
N ARG A 25 9.45 8.91 18.28
CA ARG A 25 9.42 8.06 19.49
C ARG A 25 9.43 6.57 19.15
N TYR A 26 8.72 6.20 18.09
CA TYR A 26 8.63 4.84 17.57
C TYR A 26 9.25 4.80 16.17
N PRO A 27 10.25 3.94 15.93
CA PRO A 27 10.80 3.73 14.60
C PRO A 27 9.71 3.42 13.55
N LEU A 28 9.82 4.02 12.36
CA LEU A 28 8.77 3.97 11.34
C LEU A 28 8.56 2.54 10.81
N ALA A 29 9.65 1.88 10.42
CA ALA A 29 9.59 0.55 9.80
C ALA A 29 9.00 -0.51 10.74
N GLU A 30 9.38 -0.47 12.01
CA GLU A 30 8.89 -1.34 13.07
C GLU A 30 7.39 -1.06 13.33
N THR A 31 6.99 0.21 13.32
CA THR A 31 5.57 0.58 13.44
C THR A 31 4.74 0.09 12.26
N LEU A 32 5.24 0.24 11.04
CA LEU A 32 4.59 -0.27 9.84
C LEU A 32 4.52 -1.81 9.84
N SER A 33 5.58 -2.49 10.27
CA SER A 33 5.62 -3.95 10.42
C SER A 33 4.54 -4.43 11.39
N MET A 34 4.42 -3.77 12.55
CA MET A 34 3.38 -4.01 13.54
C MET A 34 1.96 -3.84 12.97
N ILE A 35 1.74 -2.81 12.15
CA ILE A 35 0.46 -2.58 11.46
C ILE A 35 0.16 -3.72 10.48
N VAL A 36 1.14 -4.15 9.68
CA VAL A 36 0.98 -5.28 8.75
C VAL A 36 0.63 -6.57 9.49
N MET A 37 1.36 -6.90 10.57
CA MET A 37 1.07 -8.08 11.41
C MET A 37 -0.35 -8.05 11.98
N SER A 38 -0.82 -6.87 12.40
CA SER A 38 -2.19 -6.66 12.88
C SER A 38 -3.23 -6.96 11.80
N ILE A 39 -3.03 -6.40 10.60
CA ILE A 39 -3.94 -6.59 9.46
C ILE A 39 -3.97 -8.07 9.03
N MET A 40 -2.81 -8.73 8.96
CA MET A 40 -2.71 -10.16 8.67
C MET A 40 -3.40 -11.02 9.74
N SER A 41 -3.52 -10.51 10.96
CA SER A 41 -4.24 -11.16 12.07
C SER A 41 -5.74 -10.82 12.09
N GLY A 42 -6.25 -10.09 11.09
CA GLY A 42 -7.67 -9.72 10.97
C GLY A 42 -8.08 -8.44 11.71
N TYR A 43 -7.13 -7.69 12.28
CA TYR A 43 -7.39 -6.43 13.00
C TYR A 43 -7.04 -5.24 12.10
N CYS A 44 -8.05 -4.68 11.42
CA CYS A 44 -7.86 -3.72 10.33
C CYS A 44 -8.22 -2.28 10.70
N ALA A 45 -9.14 -2.06 11.63
CA ALA A 45 -9.50 -0.70 12.05
C ALA A 45 -8.44 -0.11 12.99
N TYR A 46 -8.26 1.22 13.00
CA TYR A 46 -7.21 1.86 13.82
C TYR A 46 -7.25 1.44 15.30
N ARG A 47 -8.45 1.37 15.90
CA ARG A 47 -8.63 0.96 17.30
C ARG A 47 -8.32 -0.52 17.50
N GLU A 48 -8.66 -1.36 16.53
CA GLU A 48 -8.35 -2.79 16.53
C GLU A 48 -6.84 -3.01 16.46
N ILE A 49 -6.15 -2.29 15.56
CA ILE A 49 -4.69 -2.31 15.47
C ILE A 49 -4.07 -1.91 16.80
N GLY A 50 -4.48 -0.78 17.38
CA GLY A 50 -3.98 -0.34 18.68
C GLY A 50 -4.19 -1.38 19.80
N ARG A 51 -5.34 -2.06 19.80
CA ARG A 51 -5.63 -3.14 20.76
C ARG A 51 -4.77 -4.37 20.52
N PHE A 52 -4.61 -4.79 19.27
CA PHE A 52 -3.74 -5.90 18.88
C PHE A 52 -2.31 -5.65 19.33
N LEU A 53 -1.76 -4.45 19.10
CA LEU A 53 -0.41 -4.11 19.54
C LEU A 53 -0.28 -4.10 21.06
N GLN A 54 -1.26 -3.57 21.78
CA GLN A 54 -1.23 -3.55 23.23
C GLN A 54 -1.28 -4.95 23.83
N ASN A 55 -2.14 -5.82 23.31
CA ASN A 55 -2.31 -7.19 23.79
C ASN A 55 -1.08 -8.07 23.49
N ASN A 56 -0.35 -7.79 22.40
CA ASN A 56 0.82 -8.56 21.97
C ASN A 56 2.16 -7.83 22.23
N ARG A 57 2.15 -6.79 23.08
CA ARG A 57 3.28 -5.87 23.30
C ARG A 57 4.60 -6.59 23.58
N GLU A 58 4.59 -7.62 24.43
CA GLU A 58 5.80 -8.32 24.83
C GLU A 58 6.39 -9.14 23.68
N VAL A 59 5.54 -9.89 22.97
CA VAL A 59 5.92 -10.67 21.79
C VAL A 59 6.46 -9.75 20.70
N LEU A 60 5.76 -8.65 20.41
CA LEU A 60 6.19 -7.67 19.41
C LEU A 60 7.51 -7.00 19.78
N ALA A 61 7.71 -6.67 21.06
CA ALA A 61 8.96 -6.08 21.53
C ALA A 61 10.14 -7.03 21.36
N SER A 62 9.95 -8.34 21.60
CA SER A 62 10.98 -9.35 21.38
C SER A 62 11.23 -9.61 19.90
N CYS A 63 10.18 -9.82 19.09
CA CYS A 63 10.31 -10.18 17.68
C CYS A 63 10.90 -9.05 16.81
N LEU A 64 10.65 -7.79 17.16
CA LEU A 64 11.13 -6.62 16.42
C LEU A 64 12.30 -5.91 17.13
N GLU A 65 12.85 -6.50 18.20
CA GLU A 65 13.97 -5.95 18.97
C GLU A 65 13.78 -4.48 19.34
N LEU A 66 12.59 -4.13 19.83
CA LEU A 66 12.24 -2.72 20.08
C LEU A 66 13.09 -2.14 21.21
N ASN A 67 13.77 -1.01 20.92
CA ASN A 67 14.55 -0.24 21.90
C ASN A 67 13.77 0.11 23.18
N ARG A 68 12.45 0.25 23.06
CA ARG A 68 11.53 0.44 24.17
C ARG A 68 10.48 -0.64 24.05
N LYS A 69 10.20 -1.34 25.13
CA LYS A 69 9.04 -2.24 25.23
C LYS A 69 7.75 -1.42 25.24
N GLN A 70 7.46 -0.59 24.24
CA GLN A 70 6.25 0.22 24.16
C GLN A 70 5.77 0.21 22.72
N VAL A 71 4.46 0.16 22.55
CA VAL A 71 3.81 0.15 21.25
C VAL A 71 3.08 1.48 21.01
N PRO A 72 2.94 1.93 19.76
CA PRO A 72 2.19 3.14 19.45
C PRO A 72 0.71 2.98 19.77
N SER A 73 0.06 4.08 20.19
CA SER A 73 -1.39 4.11 20.36
C SER A 73 -2.10 4.17 19.00
N TYR A 74 -3.40 3.88 18.98
CA TYR A 74 -4.21 3.99 17.76
C TYR A 74 -4.20 5.42 17.17
N ILE A 75 -4.02 6.46 18.00
CA ILE A 75 -3.89 7.84 17.55
C ILE A 75 -2.57 8.02 16.80
N THR A 76 -1.47 7.49 17.34
CA THR A 76 -0.16 7.49 16.67
C THR A 76 -0.21 6.73 15.35
N ILE A 77 -0.85 5.56 15.32
CA ILE A 77 -1.05 4.77 14.10
C ILE A 77 -1.84 5.56 13.05
N ARG A 78 -2.96 6.17 13.45
CA ARG A 78 -3.77 7.00 12.53
C ARG A 78 -2.96 8.15 11.96
N GLN A 79 -2.26 8.91 12.81
CA GLN A 79 -1.43 10.03 12.35
C GLN A 79 -0.34 9.57 11.39
N LEU A 80 0.25 8.41 11.64
CA LEU A 80 1.25 7.82 10.76
C LEU A 80 0.68 7.47 9.39
N LEU A 81 -0.43 6.72 9.36
CA LEU A 81 -1.05 6.24 8.12
C LEU A 81 -1.66 7.36 7.27
N MET A 82 -2.04 8.49 7.87
CA MET A 82 -2.54 9.64 7.11
C MET A 82 -1.45 10.39 6.33
N HIS A 83 -0.18 10.26 6.72
CA HIS A 83 0.90 11.09 6.19
C HIS A 83 2.03 10.27 5.55
N VAL A 84 2.03 8.95 5.71
CA VAL A 84 3.01 8.07 5.07
C VAL A 84 2.94 8.21 3.55
N ASP A 85 4.11 8.24 2.89
CA ASP A 85 4.18 8.24 1.44
C ASP A 85 3.66 6.90 0.91
N PHE A 86 2.52 6.97 0.21
CA PHE A 86 1.87 5.80 -0.37
C PHE A 86 2.75 5.10 -1.41
N LYS A 87 3.46 5.85 -2.27
CA LYS A 87 4.27 5.28 -3.36
C LYS A 87 5.48 4.56 -2.78
N ALA A 88 6.16 5.18 -1.82
CA ALA A 88 7.30 4.55 -1.15
C ALA A 88 6.88 3.30 -0.37
N LEU A 89 5.74 3.34 0.34
CA LEU A 89 5.22 2.18 1.07
C LEU A 89 4.83 1.03 0.12
N ALA A 90 4.12 1.32 -0.98
CA ALA A 90 3.73 0.33 -1.97
C ALA A 90 4.95 -0.34 -2.62
N GLN A 91 5.99 0.45 -2.95
CA GLN A 91 7.24 -0.06 -3.50
C GLN A 91 7.99 -0.97 -2.53
N ALA A 92 8.11 -0.56 -1.26
CA ALA A 92 8.71 -1.38 -0.21
C ALA A 92 7.97 -2.71 -0.04
N PHE A 93 6.63 -2.67 -0.03
CA PHE A 93 5.81 -3.87 0.08
C PHE A 93 5.96 -4.79 -1.15
N ARG A 94 5.92 -4.24 -2.37
CA ARG A 94 6.15 -4.97 -3.63
C ARG A 94 7.50 -5.69 -3.63
N ARG A 95 8.54 -5.01 -3.15
CA ARG A 95 9.89 -5.58 -3.03
C ARG A 95 9.93 -6.73 -2.04
N TRP A 96 9.24 -6.63 -0.92
CA TRP A 96 9.15 -7.71 0.07
C TRP A 96 8.42 -8.95 -0.49
N VAL A 97 7.31 -8.74 -1.17
CA VAL A 97 6.52 -9.82 -1.79
C VAL A 97 7.31 -10.52 -2.91
N GLY A 98 8.30 -9.85 -3.50
CA GLY A 98 9.20 -10.46 -4.48
C GLY A 98 8.53 -10.65 -5.84
N VAL A 99 7.81 -9.64 -6.32
CA VAL A 99 7.17 -9.67 -7.64
C VAL A 99 8.22 -10.00 -8.72
N PRO A 100 8.09 -11.13 -9.44
CA PRO A 100 9.11 -11.57 -10.40
C PRO A 100 9.12 -10.70 -11.66
N ASP A 101 10.30 -10.42 -12.20
CA ASP A 101 10.52 -9.50 -13.32
C ASP A 101 10.25 -10.09 -14.73
N GLN A 102 9.79 -11.34 -14.86
CA GLN A 102 9.87 -12.06 -16.14
C GLN A 102 8.54 -12.28 -16.89
N GLY A 103 8.64 -12.31 -18.24
CA GLY A 103 7.58 -12.07 -19.21
C GLY A 103 6.58 -13.21 -19.46
N GLY A 104 5.64 -12.96 -20.39
CA GLY A 104 4.50 -13.86 -20.63
C GLY A 104 3.42 -13.73 -19.55
N ARG A 105 3.21 -12.53 -19.01
CA ARG A 105 2.33 -12.31 -17.86
C ARG A 105 0.96 -11.79 -18.27
N TRP A 106 -0.05 -12.26 -17.56
CA TRP A 106 -1.43 -11.83 -17.68
C TRP A 106 -1.76 -10.89 -16.51
N LEU A 107 -1.89 -9.60 -16.82
CA LEU A 107 -2.28 -8.59 -15.84
C LEU A 107 -3.73 -8.15 -16.07
N SER A 108 -4.51 -8.20 -15.00
CA SER A 108 -5.83 -7.58 -14.92
C SER A 108 -5.72 -6.24 -14.22
N ILE A 109 -6.11 -5.18 -14.91
CA ILE A 109 -6.09 -3.83 -14.37
C ILE A 109 -7.53 -3.39 -14.11
N ASP A 110 -7.78 -2.96 -12.88
CA ASP A 110 -9.11 -2.59 -12.39
C ASP A 110 -9.01 -1.46 -11.37
N GLY A 111 -9.96 -0.52 -11.44
CA GLY A 111 -10.14 0.58 -10.52
C GLY A 111 -11.23 0.30 -9.48
N LYS A 112 -10.90 0.46 -8.20
CA LYS A 112 -11.86 0.33 -7.08
C LYS A 112 -11.93 1.61 -6.26
N SER A 113 -13.14 2.14 -6.12
CA SER A 113 -13.42 3.27 -5.22
C SER A 113 -13.44 2.80 -3.77
N LEU A 114 -12.70 3.51 -2.91
CA LEU A 114 -12.65 3.20 -1.48
C LEU A 114 -13.89 3.73 -0.77
N LYS A 115 -14.59 2.83 -0.05
CA LYS A 115 -15.73 3.19 0.79
C LYS A 115 -15.34 4.20 1.88
N SER A 116 -16.28 5.06 2.25
CA SER A 116 -16.11 6.06 3.33
C SER A 116 -14.99 7.08 3.08
N THR A 117 -14.62 7.32 1.81
CA THR A 117 -13.65 8.36 1.43
C THR A 117 -14.27 9.57 0.75
N VAL A 118 -15.60 9.57 0.55
CA VAL A 118 -16.34 10.68 -0.06
C VAL A 118 -16.16 11.96 0.76
N ARG A 119 -15.78 13.03 0.07
CA ARG A 119 -15.75 14.41 0.53
C ARG A 119 -16.64 15.24 -0.40
N GLU A 120 -17.10 16.38 0.09
CA GLU A 120 -17.95 17.30 -0.71
C GLU A 120 -19.23 16.62 -1.21
N HIS A 121 -19.82 15.77 -0.35
CA HIS A 121 -21.02 14.97 -0.64
C HIS A 121 -22.23 15.76 -1.14
N ASP A 122 -22.33 17.04 -0.77
CA ASP A 122 -23.44 17.94 -1.11
C ASP A 122 -23.30 18.57 -2.51
N ASN A 123 -22.23 18.29 -3.24
CA ASN A 123 -22.00 18.78 -4.60
C ASN A 123 -22.09 17.63 -5.62
N GLU A 124 -22.47 17.92 -6.86
CA GLU A 124 -22.47 16.95 -7.97
C GLU A 124 -21.07 16.38 -8.26
N GLN A 125 -20.02 17.10 -7.83
CA GLN A 125 -18.62 16.70 -7.95
C GLN A 125 -18.11 16.03 -6.67
N GLN A 126 -18.72 14.91 -6.28
CA GLN A 126 -18.24 14.12 -5.14
C GLN A 126 -16.80 13.67 -5.36
N ASN A 127 -15.94 13.95 -4.39
CA ASN A 127 -14.54 13.54 -4.44
C ASN A 127 -14.31 12.32 -3.54
N PHE A 128 -13.71 11.27 -4.07
CA PHE A 128 -13.40 10.04 -3.35
C PHE A 128 -12.10 9.44 -3.86
N VAL A 129 -11.51 8.57 -3.05
CA VAL A 129 -10.24 7.91 -3.39
C VAL A 129 -10.51 6.68 -4.24
N VAL A 130 -9.80 6.57 -5.35
CA VAL A 130 -9.78 5.40 -6.23
C VAL A 130 -8.40 4.75 -6.17
N LEU A 131 -8.40 3.41 -6.10
CA LEU A 131 -7.21 2.59 -6.19
C LEU A 131 -7.28 1.79 -7.49
N VAL A 132 -6.30 1.98 -8.37
CA VAL A 132 -6.14 1.18 -9.59
C VAL A 132 -5.00 0.21 -9.36
N SER A 133 -5.25 -1.08 -9.57
CA SER A 133 -4.26 -2.14 -9.35
C SER A 133 -4.05 -2.96 -10.61
N ALA A 134 -2.80 -3.36 -10.88
CA ALA A 134 -2.45 -4.36 -11.87
C ALA A 134 -2.18 -5.69 -11.17
N PHE A 135 -3.16 -6.58 -11.23
CA PHE A 135 -3.12 -7.90 -10.62
C PHE A 135 -2.64 -8.95 -11.62
N CYS A 136 -1.59 -9.68 -11.27
CA CYS A 136 -1.06 -10.76 -12.10
C CYS A 136 -1.78 -12.07 -11.82
N GLN A 137 -2.50 -12.57 -12.83
CA GLN A 137 -3.32 -13.78 -12.72
C GLN A 137 -2.48 -15.03 -12.45
N GLN A 138 -1.24 -15.10 -12.95
CA GLN A 138 -0.40 -16.29 -12.75
C GLN A 138 0.24 -16.33 -11.36
N THR A 139 0.63 -15.18 -10.81
CA THR A 139 1.33 -15.12 -9.51
C THR A 139 0.37 -14.87 -8.35
N GLY A 140 -0.84 -14.36 -8.62
CA GLY A 140 -1.79 -13.92 -7.59
C GLY A 140 -1.36 -12.64 -6.87
N LEU A 141 -0.42 -11.87 -7.45
CA LEU A 141 0.17 -10.69 -6.83
C LEU A 141 -0.27 -9.40 -7.51
N VAL A 142 -0.42 -8.33 -6.73
CA VAL A 142 -0.55 -6.97 -7.28
C VAL A 142 0.85 -6.45 -7.59
N GLU A 143 1.12 -6.23 -8.87
CA GLU A 143 2.45 -5.82 -9.33
C GLU A 143 2.63 -4.31 -9.34
N GLU A 144 1.57 -3.57 -9.62
CA GLU A 144 1.56 -2.11 -9.63
C GLU A 144 0.25 -1.61 -9.03
N VAL A 145 0.30 -0.47 -8.35
CA VAL A 145 -0.88 0.18 -7.78
C VAL A 145 -0.73 1.69 -7.88
N GLU A 146 -1.78 2.38 -8.30
CA GLU A 146 -1.89 3.84 -8.26
C GLU A 146 -3.09 4.23 -7.40
N ARG A 147 -2.91 5.28 -6.61
CA ARG A 147 -3.98 5.91 -5.83
C ARG A 147 -4.18 7.32 -6.33
N PHE A 148 -5.42 7.73 -6.52
CA PHE A 148 -5.77 9.12 -6.83
C PHE A 148 -7.11 9.53 -6.21
N ASP A 149 -7.34 10.85 -6.13
CA ASP A 149 -8.62 11.45 -5.79
C ASP A 149 -9.39 11.76 -7.09
N ASN A 150 -10.64 11.29 -7.21
CA ASN A 150 -11.43 11.39 -8.44
C ASN A 150 -11.68 12.83 -8.91
N GLY A 151 -11.68 13.79 -7.99
CA GLY A 151 -11.80 15.21 -8.33
C GLY A 151 -10.52 15.81 -8.96
N GLN A 152 -9.37 15.14 -8.86
CA GLN A 152 -8.09 15.63 -9.38
C GLN A 152 -7.64 14.88 -10.64
N GLN A 153 -7.96 13.59 -10.73
CA GLN A 153 -7.47 12.72 -11.78
C GLN A 153 -8.55 11.71 -12.16
N SER A 154 -8.60 11.31 -13.44
CA SER A 154 -9.52 10.29 -13.92
C SER A 154 -8.86 8.91 -13.92
N GLU A 155 -9.68 7.87 -13.82
CA GLU A 155 -9.21 6.49 -13.91
C GLU A 155 -8.43 6.22 -15.22
N ILE A 156 -8.90 6.78 -16.34
CA ILE A 156 -8.24 6.63 -17.65
C ILE A 156 -6.80 7.16 -17.61
N SER A 157 -6.57 8.35 -17.05
CA SER A 157 -5.21 8.91 -16.98
C SER A 157 -4.34 8.14 -15.99
N SER A 158 -4.90 7.67 -14.86
CA SER A 158 -4.21 6.82 -13.89
C SER A 158 -3.79 5.48 -14.47
N VAL A 159 -4.68 4.80 -15.21
CA VAL A 159 -4.38 3.55 -15.92
C VAL A 159 -3.27 3.77 -16.94
N ARG A 160 -3.28 4.87 -17.70
CA ARG A 160 -2.19 5.18 -18.64
C ARG A 160 -0.85 5.40 -17.94
N ALA A 161 -0.84 6.11 -16.82
CA ALA A 161 0.36 6.30 -16.01
C ALA A 161 0.87 4.98 -15.40
N LEU A 162 -0.02 4.05 -15.10
CA LEU A 162 0.34 2.70 -14.65
C LEU A 162 0.92 1.88 -15.82
N LEU A 163 0.28 1.91 -16.99
CA LEU A 163 0.74 1.22 -18.20
C LEU A 163 2.12 1.69 -18.67
N SER A 164 2.46 2.97 -18.50
CA SER A 164 3.80 3.48 -18.85
C SER A 164 4.91 2.89 -17.97
N ARG A 165 4.59 2.49 -16.72
CA ARG A 165 5.53 1.79 -15.83
C ARG A 165 5.62 0.29 -16.12
N LEU A 166 4.57 -0.30 -16.68
CA LEU A 166 4.51 -1.71 -17.08
C LEU A 166 5.08 -1.99 -18.48
N GLN A 167 5.82 -1.07 -19.12
CA GLN A 167 6.30 -1.21 -20.50
C GLN A 167 7.33 -2.34 -20.70
N GLN A 168 6.87 -3.58 -20.63
CA GLN A 168 7.63 -4.80 -20.90
C GLN A 168 7.01 -5.54 -22.10
N ARG A 169 7.88 -6.20 -22.89
CA ARG A 169 7.44 -7.00 -24.03
C ARG A 169 6.79 -8.30 -23.53
N GLY A 170 5.59 -8.62 -24.02
CA GLY A 170 4.91 -9.89 -23.75
C GLY A 170 3.93 -9.88 -22.57
N LEU A 171 3.30 -8.74 -22.27
CA LEU A 171 2.18 -8.66 -21.33
C LEU A 171 0.84 -8.85 -22.05
N LEU A 172 0.00 -9.76 -21.54
CA LEU A 172 -1.43 -9.84 -21.84
C LEU A 172 -2.16 -8.96 -20.83
N LEU A 173 -2.84 -7.92 -21.30
CA LEU A 173 -3.57 -6.99 -20.44
C LEU A 173 -5.07 -7.21 -20.59
N THR A 174 -5.78 -7.31 -19.48
CA THR A 174 -7.25 -7.27 -19.44
C THR A 174 -7.68 -6.05 -18.64
N LEU A 175 -8.55 -5.25 -19.25
CA LEU A 175 -9.04 -3.96 -18.78
C LEU A 175 -10.49 -3.82 -19.22
N ASP A 176 -11.25 -2.98 -18.54
CA ASP A 176 -12.61 -2.63 -18.98
C ASP A 176 -12.62 -1.88 -20.32
N ALA A 177 -13.73 -2.04 -21.06
CA ALA A 177 -13.93 -1.40 -22.37
C ALA A 177 -13.82 0.14 -22.31
N LEU A 178 -14.02 0.74 -21.14
CA LEU A 178 -13.80 2.16 -20.88
C LEU A 178 -12.41 2.64 -21.32
N HIS A 179 -11.40 1.76 -21.29
CA HIS A 179 -10.03 2.11 -21.63
C HIS A 179 -9.70 2.03 -23.13
N CYS A 180 -10.63 1.58 -23.98
CA CYS A 180 -10.46 1.51 -25.45
C CYS A 180 -10.61 2.89 -26.13
N GLN A 181 -9.76 3.85 -25.74
CA GLN A 181 -9.79 5.23 -26.21
C GLN A 181 -8.95 5.40 -27.50
N LYS A 182 -9.55 5.95 -28.57
CA LYS A 182 -8.89 6.10 -29.88
C LYS A 182 -7.98 7.34 -29.99
N LYS A 183 -8.32 8.45 -29.34
CA LYS A 183 -7.60 9.72 -29.39
C LYS A 183 -7.79 10.48 -28.07
N GLN A 184 -6.71 11.03 -27.53
CA GLN A 184 -6.72 12.17 -26.60
C GLN A 184 -5.60 13.10 -27.01
#